data_AF-A0A5C5VZR5-F1
#
_entry.id   AF-A0A5C5VZR5-F1
#
_cell.length_a   1.000
_cell.length_b   1.000
_cell.length_c   1.000
_cell.angle_alpha   90.00
_cell.angle_beta   90.00
_cell.angle_gamma   90.00
#
_symmetry.space_group_name_H-M   'P 1'
#
loop_
_entity.id
_entity.type
_entity.pdbx_description
1 polymer ?
#
loop_
_entity_poly.entity_id
_entity_poly.type
_entity_poly.pdbx_seq_one_letter_code
_entity_poly.pdbx_strand_id
1 'polypeptide(L)'
;MRRQHRISNQKKSRLGAAIVETAVMMPILLSVTFGVIEFGRAFMVSNLITNAAREGSRQAIIKGVSTADVKTAVIDQVRNTVGATLTTNQVTVTITPYTGNPNPNNECLNASTRDLIVVAVSVPYTDVGYFFRYLTSVDLKAKAAMRHE
;
A
#
# COMPACT_ATOMS: atom_id res chain seq x y z
N MET A 1 37.41 -68.92 2.85
CA MET A 1 37.50 -67.49 2.48
C MET A 1 36.10 -66.93 2.22
N ARG A 2 35.57 -66.05 3.09
CA ARG A 2 34.24 -65.41 2.91
C ARG A 2 34.43 -63.90 2.72
N ARG A 3 34.30 -63.40 1.48
CA ARG A 3 34.24 -61.96 1.17
C ARG A 3 32.86 -61.44 1.54
N GLN A 4 32.76 -60.61 2.57
CA GLN A 4 31.51 -59.94 2.93
C GLN A 4 31.26 -58.75 1.99
N HIS A 5 30.12 -58.78 1.32
CA HIS A 5 29.59 -57.71 0.49
C HIS A 5 29.15 -56.55 1.38
N ARG A 6 29.86 -55.42 1.30
CA ARG A 6 29.56 -54.19 2.04
C ARG A 6 28.45 -53.42 1.31
N ILE A 7 27.20 -53.81 1.51
CA ILE A 7 26.05 -53.15 0.86
C ILE A 7 25.60 -51.92 1.65
N SER A 8 25.73 -50.77 0.97
CA SER A 8 24.93 -49.54 1.13
C SER A 8 25.10 -48.68 2.40
N ASN A 9 26.15 -47.85 2.43
CA ASN A 9 26.11 -46.57 3.14
C ASN A 9 25.97 -45.35 2.19
N GLN A 10 26.01 -45.57 0.88
CA GLN A 10 25.99 -44.49 -0.12
C GLN A 10 24.64 -43.79 -0.24
N LYS A 11 23.50 -44.48 -0.02
CA LYS A 11 22.17 -43.85 -0.09
C LYS A 11 21.95 -42.82 1.02
N LYS A 12 22.38 -43.11 2.26
CA LYS A 12 22.29 -42.16 3.39
C LYS A 12 23.22 -40.96 3.20
N SER A 13 24.43 -41.16 2.68
CA SER A 13 25.37 -40.07 2.39
C SER A 13 24.85 -39.11 1.31
N ARG A 14 24.22 -39.62 0.24
CA ARG A 14 23.59 -38.77 -0.80
C ARG A 14 22.40 -37.96 -0.27
N LEU A 15 21.59 -38.54 0.63
CA LEU A 15 20.49 -37.82 1.28
C LEU A 15 21.00 -36.70 2.20
N GLY A 16 22.06 -36.95 2.98
CA GLY A 16 22.66 -35.93 3.85
C GLY A 16 23.26 -34.76 3.07
N ALA A 17 23.96 -35.05 1.97
CA ALA A 17 24.50 -34.01 1.09
C ALA A 17 23.39 -33.16 0.45
N ALA A 18 22.32 -33.78 -0.06
CA ALA A 18 21.19 -33.07 -0.65
C ALA A 18 20.47 -32.14 0.35
N ILE A 19 20.37 -32.53 1.62
CA ILE A 19 19.81 -31.68 2.68
C ILE A 19 20.69 -30.44 2.89
N VAL A 20 22.02 -30.61 2.92
CA VAL A 20 22.95 -29.48 3.10
C VAL A 20 22.94 -28.55 1.88
N GLU A 21 22.95 -29.09 0.67
CA GLU A 21 22.85 -28.30 -0.57
C GLU A 21 21.57 -27.46 -0.58
N THR A 22 20.44 -28.07 -0.23
CA THR A 22 19.16 -27.35 -0.15
C THR A 22 19.16 -26.31 0.97
N ALA A 23 19.75 -26.62 2.13
CA ALA A 23 19.84 -25.68 3.24
C ALA A 23 20.65 -24.41 2.91
N VAL A 24 21.65 -24.51 2.03
CA VAL A 24 22.44 -23.34 1.57
C VAL A 24 21.67 -22.51 0.53
N MET A 25 20.87 -23.14 -0.32
CA MET A 25 20.06 -22.43 -1.34
C MET A 25 18.78 -21.80 -0.77
N MET A 26 18.18 -22.43 0.24
CA MET A 26 16.92 -22.00 0.85
C MET A 26 16.90 -20.54 1.32
N PRO A 27 17.93 -20.01 2.01
CA PRO A 27 17.96 -18.60 2.40
C PRO A 27 17.81 -17.64 1.22
N ILE A 28 18.50 -17.90 0.10
CA ILE A 28 18.44 -17.07 -1.10
C ILE A 28 17.04 -17.15 -1.71
N LEU A 29 16.50 -18.35 -1.85
CA LEU A 29 15.16 -18.57 -2.41
C LEU A 29 14.08 -17.88 -1.55
N LEU A 30 14.17 -18.00 -0.23
CA LEU A 30 13.24 -17.37 0.71
C LEU A 30 13.38 -15.85 0.69
N SER A 31 14.59 -15.30 0.63
CA SER A 31 14.81 -13.86 0.51
C SER A 31 14.14 -13.29 -0.75
N VAL A 32 14.29 -13.95 -1.90
CA VAL A 32 13.63 -13.53 -3.14
C VAL A 32 12.12 -13.66 -3.03
N THR A 33 11.63 -14.79 -2.50
CA THR A 33 10.18 -15.03 -2.35
C THR A 33 9.52 -13.99 -1.46
N PHE A 34 10.11 -13.70 -0.29
CA PHE A 34 9.59 -12.67 0.60
C PHE A 34 9.70 -11.27 -0.01
N GLY A 35 10.77 -10.99 -0.77
CA GLY A 35 10.88 -9.73 -1.52
C GLY A 35 9.73 -9.54 -2.52
N VAL A 36 9.34 -10.60 -3.24
CA VAL A 36 8.20 -10.56 -4.18
C VAL A 36 6.87 -10.38 -3.46
N ILE A 37 6.65 -11.09 -2.35
CA ILE A 37 5.43 -10.96 -1.53
C ILE A 37 5.28 -9.53 -1.01
N GLU A 38 6.37 -8.98 -0.48
CA GLU A 38 6.44 -7.63 0.08
C GLU A 38 6.17 -6.56 -0.99
N PHE A 39 6.79 -6.69 -2.17
CA PHE A 39 6.51 -5.81 -3.30
C PHE A 39 5.06 -5.91 -3.80
N GLY A 40 4.52 -7.13 -3.89
CA GLY A 40 3.13 -7.37 -4.27
C GLY A 40 2.15 -6.70 -3.32
N ARG A 41 2.44 -6.73 -2.01
CA ARG A 41 1.66 -6.01 -1.00
C ARG A 41 1.71 -4.50 -1.19
N ALA A 42 2.90 -3.93 -1.42
CA ALA A 42 3.05 -2.49 -1.67
C ALA A 42 2.28 -2.04 -2.92
N PHE A 43 2.32 -2.84 -3.98
CA PHE A 43 1.58 -2.59 -5.21
C PHE A 43 0.06 -2.66 -4.99
N MET A 44 -0.42 -3.67 -4.27
CA MET A 44 -1.84 -3.78 -3.88
C MET A 44 -2.31 -2.53 -3.10
N VAL A 45 -1.53 -2.10 -2.11
CA VAL A 45 -1.84 -0.89 -1.32
C VAL A 45 -1.88 0.34 -2.21
N SER A 46 -0.94 0.48 -3.14
CA SER A 46 -0.87 1.62 -4.07
C SER A 46 -2.13 1.73 -4.95
N ASN A 47 -2.62 0.61 -5.49
CA ASN A 47 -3.88 0.58 -6.22
C ASN A 47 -5.09 0.93 -5.32
N LEU A 48 -5.07 0.44 -4.09
CA LEU A 48 -6.13 0.71 -3.13
C LEU A 48 -6.22 2.19 -2.75
N ILE A 49 -5.11 2.83 -2.39
CA ILE A 49 -5.11 4.26 -2.03
C ILE A 49 -5.47 5.14 -3.23
N THR A 50 -5.15 4.69 -4.46
CA THR A 50 -5.57 5.36 -5.69
C THR A 50 -7.09 5.30 -5.87
N ASN A 51 -7.68 4.12 -5.64
CA ASN A 51 -9.13 3.99 -5.67
C ASN A 51 -9.81 4.81 -4.56
N ALA A 52 -9.24 4.82 -3.35
CA ALA A 52 -9.74 5.62 -2.23
C ALA A 52 -9.67 7.12 -2.51
N ALA A 53 -8.56 7.61 -3.10
CA ALA A 53 -8.46 9.01 -3.52
C ALA A 53 -9.53 9.38 -4.57
N ARG A 54 -9.80 8.47 -5.52
CA ARG A 54 -10.80 8.68 -6.57
C ARG A 54 -12.22 8.75 -5.99
N GLU A 55 -12.56 7.82 -5.11
CA GLU A 55 -13.86 7.82 -4.43
C GLU A 55 -13.99 9.03 -3.49
N GLY A 56 -12.95 9.37 -2.75
CA GLY A 56 -12.91 10.59 -1.93
C GLY A 56 -13.12 11.86 -2.76
N SER A 57 -12.51 11.96 -3.94
CA SER A 57 -12.74 13.08 -4.86
C SER A 57 -14.18 13.14 -5.35
N ARG A 58 -14.80 11.98 -5.61
CA ARG A 58 -16.21 11.88 -6.03
C ARG A 58 -17.16 12.31 -4.92
N GLN A 59 -16.87 11.99 -3.67
CA GLN A 59 -17.65 12.46 -2.52
C GLN A 59 -17.45 13.96 -2.30
N ALA A 60 -16.23 14.46 -2.48
CA ALA A 60 -15.90 15.86 -2.26
C ALA A 60 -16.59 16.83 -3.22
N ILE A 61 -17.01 16.37 -4.41
CA ILE A 61 -17.78 17.19 -5.35
C ILE A 61 -19.29 17.26 -5.01
N ILE A 62 -19.78 16.53 -4.02
CA ILE A 62 -21.18 16.55 -3.62
C ILE A 62 -21.43 17.79 -2.75
N LYS A 63 -22.48 18.55 -3.08
CA LYS A 63 -22.88 19.73 -2.32
C LYS A 63 -23.25 19.37 -0.88
N GLY A 64 -22.73 20.13 0.08
CA GLY A 64 -23.02 19.95 1.51
C GLY A 64 -22.15 18.91 2.23
N VAL A 65 -21.20 18.27 1.54
CA VAL A 65 -20.24 17.36 2.17
C VAL A 65 -19.09 18.16 2.79
N SER A 66 -18.74 17.85 4.04
CA SER A 66 -17.60 18.48 4.70
C SER A 66 -16.28 17.81 4.33
N THR A 67 -15.19 18.57 4.39
CA THR A 67 -13.83 18.04 4.18
C THR A 67 -13.50 16.94 5.20
N ALA A 68 -14.03 17.04 6.42
CA ALA A 68 -13.85 16.04 7.47
C ALA A 68 -14.52 14.71 7.12
N ASP A 69 -15.71 14.75 6.51
CA ASP A 69 -16.43 13.55 6.07
C ASP A 69 -15.67 12.83 4.95
N VAL A 70 -15.16 13.59 3.97
CA VAL A 70 -14.32 13.03 2.90
C VAL A 70 -13.08 12.35 3.47
N LYS A 71 -12.36 13.03 4.39
CA LYS A 71 -11.18 12.47 5.02
C LYS A 71 -11.50 11.20 5.80
N THR A 72 -12.60 11.20 6.57
CA THR A 72 -13.04 10.05 7.36
C THR A 72 -13.36 8.86 6.46
N ALA A 73 -14.14 9.08 5.39
CA ALA A 73 -14.49 8.04 4.43
C ALA A 73 -13.25 7.39 3.78
N VAL A 74 -12.27 8.20 3.37
CA VAL A 74 -11.01 7.72 2.80
C VAL A 74 -10.20 6.94 3.83
N ILE A 75 -10.07 7.47 5.05
CA ILE A 75 -9.34 6.82 6.15
C ILE A 75 -9.97 5.47 6.49
N ASP A 76 -11.29 5.41 6.61
CA ASP A 76 -12.01 4.18 6.94
C ASP A 76 -11.88 3.15 5.83
N GLN A 77 -11.95 3.55 4.55
CA GLN A 77 -11.73 2.65 3.43
C GLN A 77 -10.32 2.02 3.47
N VAL A 78 -9.30 2.83 3.71
CA VAL A 78 -7.91 2.33 3.76
C VAL A 78 -7.70 1.46 5.00
N ARG A 79 -8.16 1.90 6.18
CA ARG A 79 -8.07 1.14 7.42
C ARG A 79 -8.74 -0.23 7.30
N ASN A 80 -9.97 -0.27 6.78
CA ASN A 80 -10.75 -1.51 6.69
C ASN A 80 -10.17 -2.53 5.70
N THR A 81 -9.42 -2.07 4.69
CA THR A 81 -8.90 -2.98 3.65
C THR A 81 -7.47 -3.43 3.90
N VAL A 82 -6.61 -2.55 4.41
CA VAL A 82 -5.18 -2.87 4.60
C VAL A 82 -4.73 -2.89 6.05
N GLY A 83 -5.61 -2.52 7.00
CA GLY A 83 -5.29 -2.48 8.44
C GLY A 83 -4.33 -1.36 8.82
N ALA A 84 -4.05 -0.43 7.91
CA ALA A 84 -3.15 0.68 8.16
C ALA A 84 -3.79 1.72 9.09
N THR A 85 -3.01 2.22 10.04
CA THR A 85 -3.45 3.29 10.93
C THR A 85 -3.21 4.64 10.27
N LEU A 86 -4.20 5.14 9.51
CA LEU A 86 -4.15 6.50 8.98
C LEU A 86 -4.70 7.52 9.98
N THR A 87 -4.09 8.70 9.95
CA THR A 87 -4.51 9.93 10.62
C THR A 87 -5.02 10.94 9.60
N THR A 88 -5.75 11.95 10.06
CA THR A 88 -6.29 13.03 9.23
C THR A 88 -5.23 13.82 8.44
N ASN A 89 -3.97 13.79 8.88
CA ASN A 89 -2.86 14.49 8.21
C ASN A 89 -2.35 13.74 6.98
N GLN A 90 -2.63 12.43 6.89
CA GLN A 90 -2.24 11.57 5.77
C GLN A 90 -3.23 11.63 4.61
N VAL A 91 -4.39 12.27 4.80
CA VAL A 91 -5.35 12.58 3.75
C VAL A 91 -5.46 14.10 3.61
N THR A 92 -4.96 14.61 2.49
CA THR A 92 -5.01 16.04 2.17
C THR A 92 -6.05 16.28 1.09
N VAL A 93 -6.98 17.18 1.36
CA VAL A 93 -7.91 17.71 0.36
C VAL A 93 -7.42 19.11 0.01
N THR A 94 -7.30 19.39 -1.28
CA THR A 94 -6.87 20.69 -1.80
C THR A 94 -7.86 21.12 -2.85
N ILE A 95 -8.35 22.36 -2.74
CA ILE A 95 -9.36 22.91 -3.65
C ILE A 95 -8.73 24.09 -4.36
N THR A 96 -8.62 23.99 -5.68
CA THR A 96 -8.17 25.08 -6.54
C THR A 96 -9.41 25.77 -7.11
N PRO A 97 -9.70 27.02 -6.69
CA PRO A 97 -10.89 27.73 -7.14
C PRO A 97 -10.83 28.02 -8.64
N TYR A 98 -11.99 27.98 -9.30
CA TYR A 98 -12.12 28.49 -10.66
C TYR A 98 -12.05 30.02 -10.68
N THR A 99 -11.64 30.60 -11.82
CA THR A 99 -11.55 32.05 -12.00
C THR A 99 -12.87 32.74 -11.64
N GLY A 100 -12.84 33.60 -10.62
CA GLY A 100 -14.01 34.34 -10.12
C GLY A 100 -14.58 33.84 -8.80
N ASN A 101 -14.11 32.72 -8.24
CA ASN A 101 -14.49 32.26 -6.91
C ASN A 101 -13.47 32.74 -5.84
N PRO A 102 -13.90 33.34 -4.71
CA PRO A 102 -13.03 33.53 -3.55
C PRO A 102 -12.39 32.21 -3.11
N ASN A 103 -11.17 32.27 -2.54
CA ASN A 103 -10.46 31.07 -2.11
C ASN A 103 -11.29 30.28 -1.07
N PRO A 104 -11.68 29.02 -1.35
CA PRO A 104 -12.52 28.21 -0.45
C PRO A 104 -11.77 27.71 0.79
N ASN A 105 -10.50 28.08 0.97
CA ASN A 105 -9.63 27.66 2.09
C ASN A 105 -9.48 26.12 2.19
N ASN A 106 -9.52 25.42 1.05
CA ASN A 106 -9.52 23.96 0.98
C ASN A 106 -10.69 23.29 1.72
N GLU A 107 -11.80 23.99 1.91
CA GLU A 107 -13.01 23.43 2.52
C GLU A 107 -14.06 23.05 1.49
N CYS A 108 -14.49 21.77 1.48
CA CYS A 108 -15.48 21.26 0.53
C CYS A 108 -16.83 21.99 0.64
N LEU A 109 -17.19 22.47 1.84
CA LEU A 109 -18.41 23.24 2.06
C LEU A 109 -18.43 24.58 1.34
N ASN A 110 -17.24 25.14 1.06
CA ASN A 110 -17.08 26.42 0.39
C ASN A 110 -16.73 26.26 -1.10
N ALA A 111 -16.63 25.03 -1.59
CA ALA A 111 -16.36 24.76 -3.00
C ALA A 111 -17.55 25.20 -3.85
N SER A 112 -17.26 25.96 -4.92
CA SER A 112 -18.26 26.37 -5.89
C SER A 112 -18.18 25.54 -7.17
N THR A 113 -19.24 25.58 -7.97
CA THR A 113 -19.27 24.96 -9.30
C THR A 113 -18.06 25.38 -10.12
N ARG A 114 -17.40 24.40 -10.75
CA ARG A 114 -16.15 24.43 -11.53
C ARG A 114 -14.86 24.43 -10.74
N ASP A 115 -14.88 24.48 -9.41
CA ASP A 115 -13.66 24.34 -8.61
C ASP A 115 -13.03 22.96 -8.82
N LEU A 116 -11.71 22.91 -8.87
CA LEU A 116 -10.96 21.66 -8.97
C LEU A 116 -10.66 21.15 -7.57
N ILE A 117 -11.25 20.03 -7.19
CA ILE A 117 -10.99 19.37 -5.91
C ILE A 117 -10.00 18.24 -6.15
N VAL A 118 -8.91 18.25 -5.40
CA VAL A 118 -7.84 17.24 -5.43
C VAL A 118 -7.80 16.55 -4.07
N VAL A 119 -7.96 15.22 -4.06
CA VAL A 119 -7.77 14.41 -2.86
C VAL A 119 -6.47 13.65 -3.00
N ALA A 120 -5.58 13.84 -2.04
CA ALA A 120 -4.29 13.19 -1.94
C ALA A 120 -4.26 12.30 -0.69
N VAL A 121 -3.75 11.08 -0.84
CA VAL A 121 -3.62 10.08 0.22
C VAL A 121 -2.15 9.67 0.32
N SER A 122 -1.62 9.61 1.53
CA SER A 122 -0.23 9.25 1.83
C SER A 122 -0.20 8.21 2.94
N VAL A 123 0.29 7.01 2.66
CA VAL A 123 0.41 5.93 3.66
C VAL A 123 1.88 5.61 3.86
N PRO A 124 2.41 5.69 5.10
CA PRO A 124 3.77 5.25 5.39
C PRO A 124 3.91 3.77 5.06
N TYR A 125 4.98 3.42 4.36
CA TYR A 125 5.26 2.03 4.02
C TYR A 125 5.34 1.13 5.27
N THR A 126 5.82 1.69 6.37
CA THR A 126 5.97 1.00 7.67
C THR A 126 4.68 0.45 8.25
N ASP A 127 3.53 0.97 7.83
CA ASP A 127 2.22 0.60 8.37
C ASP A 127 1.56 -0.52 7.56
N VAL A 128 2.08 -0.82 6.37
CA VAL A 128 1.47 -1.77 5.42
C VAL A 128 2.38 -2.93 5.02
N GLY A 129 3.69 -2.82 5.25
CA GLY A 129 4.66 -3.88 5.00
C GLY A 129 4.52 -5.06 5.96
N TYR A 130 4.88 -6.26 5.51
CA TYR A 130 4.69 -7.49 6.29
C TYR A 130 5.92 -7.82 7.14
N PHE A 131 7.07 -7.97 6.51
CA PHE A 131 8.27 -8.51 7.15
C PHE A 131 9.37 -7.47 7.23
N PHE A 132 9.56 -6.76 6.12
CA PHE A 132 10.76 -6.00 5.87
C PHE A 132 10.46 -4.52 5.84
N ARG A 133 10.68 -3.86 6.99
CA ARG A 133 10.51 -2.41 7.14
C ARG A 133 11.73 -1.65 6.58
N TYR A 134 12.26 -2.01 5.43
CA TYR A 134 13.48 -1.39 4.87
C TYR A 134 13.23 0.02 4.31
N LEU A 135 11.98 0.33 3.93
CA LEU A 135 11.60 1.61 3.34
C LEU A 135 10.92 2.53 4.38
N THR A 136 11.55 2.72 5.55
CA THR A 136 10.94 3.47 6.66
C THR A 136 10.63 4.93 6.34
N SER A 137 11.33 5.52 5.38
CA SER A 137 11.18 6.91 4.96
C SER A 137 10.35 7.09 3.69
N VAL A 138 9.74 6.01 3.18
CA VAL A 138 8.96 6.04 1.94
C VAL A 138 7.48 6.01 2.27
N ASP A 139 6.74 6.96 1.70
CA ASP A 139 5.29 6.96 1.71
C ASP A 139 4.75 6.52 0.36
N LEU A 140 3.75 5.65 0.39
CA LEU A 140 2.92 5.34 -0.77
C LEU A 140 1.92 6.48 -0.96
N LYS A 141 2.00 7.16 -2.10
CA LYS A 141 1.20 8.36 -2.38
C LYS A 141 0.29 8.13 -3.56
N ALA A 142 -0.94 8.60 -3.46
CA ALA A 142 -1.88 8.67 -4.57
C ALA A 142 -2.63 10.00 -4.56
N LYS A 143 -3.05 10.43 -5.75
CA LYS A 143 -3.84 11.65 -5.95
C LYS A 143 -4.92 11.38 -6.98
N ALA A 144 -6.10 11.94 -6.74
CA ALA A 144 -7.15 12.04 -7.73
C ALA A 144 -7.74 13.45 -7.71
N ALA A 145 -8.25 13.88 -8.85
CA ALA A 145 -8.84 15.21 -9.00
C ALA A 145 -10.16 15.10 -9.75
N MET A 146 -11.17 15.86 -9.29
CA MET A 146 -12.46 16.00 -9.95
C MET A 146 -12.90 17.46 -9.92
N ARG A 147 -13.65 17.88 -10.94
CA ARG A 147 -14.25 19.22 -10.94
C ARG A 147 -15.62 19.17 -10.28
N HIS A 148 -15.88 20.17 -9.45
CA HIS A 148 -17.20 20.42 -8.89
C HIS A 148 -18.14 20.81 -10.04
N GLU A 149 -19.29 20.15 -10.19
CA GLU A 149 -20.26 20.45 -11.24
C GLU A 149 -21.38 21.40 -10.79
#